data_AF-A0ABD5V2R4-F1
#
_entry.id   AF-A0ABD5V2R4-F1
#
_cell.length_a   1.000
_cell.length_b   1.000
_cell.length_c   1.000
_cell.angle_alpha   90.00
_cell.angle_beta   90.00
_cell.angle_gamma   90.00
#
_symmetry.space_group_name_H-M   'P 1'
#
loop_
_entity.id
_entity.type
_entity.pdbx_description
1 polymer ?
#
loop_
_entity_poly.entity_id
_entity_poly.type
_entity_poly.pdbx_seq_one_letter_code
_entity_poly.pdbx_strand_id
1 'polypeptide(L)'
;MIDGPNGSIPIRNYDPDSTTEDSQSALLFFHGGGWVVGDLETHDLVAHALANAADCLVVTVDYHRTPETPFPVPLEDCYAID
;
A
#
# COMPACT_ATOMS: atom_id res chain seq x y z
N MET A 1 -5.82 -1.72 8.59
CA MET A 1 -6.79 -2.36 7.70
C MET A 1 -7.67 -1.29 7.11
N ILE A 2 -8.11 -1.47 5.87
CA ILE A 2 -9.15 -0.67 5.21
C ILE A 2 -10.23 -1.61 4.70
N ASP A 3 -11.44 -1.10 4.49
CA ASP A 3 -12.52 -1.89 3.90
C ASP A 3 -12.39 -1.86 2.37
N GLY A 4 -12.49 -3.03 1.77
CA GLY A 4 -12.48 -3.21 0.32
C GLY A 4 -13.67 -4.07 -0.13
N PRO A 5 -13.94 -4.11 -1.45
CA PRO A 5 -15.11 -4.82 -2.00
C PRO A 5 -15.03 -6.33 -1.76
N ASN A 6 -13.83 -6.87 -1.54
CA ASN A 6 -13.55 -8.29 -1.36
C ASN A 6 -13.16 -8.66 0.08
N GLY A 7 -13.32 -7.74 1.03
CA GLY A 7 -12.99 -7.93 2.44
C GLY A 7 -12.02 -6.89 2.98
N SER A 8 -11.56 -7.10 4.21
CA SER A 8 -10.65 -6.18 4.88
C SER A 8 -9.22 -6.36 4.35
N ILE A 9 -8.59 -5.25 3.94
CA ILE A 9 -7.26 -5.26 3.33
C ILE A 9 -6.24 -4.67 4.32
N PRO A 10 -5.14 -5.38 4.64
CA PRO A 10 -4.08 -4.84 5.47
C PRO A 10 -3.38 -3.65 4.81
N ILE A 11 -3.06 -2.66 5.63
CA ILE A 11 -2.26 -1.50 5.22
C ILE A 11 -1.20 -1.21 6.26
N ARG A 12 -0.13 -0.54 5.83
CA ARG A 12 0.88 0.03 6.72
C ARG A 12 1.17 1.47 6.32
N ASN A 13 1.20 2.34 7.32
CA ASN A 13 1.50 3.76 7.15
C ASN A 13 2.99 4.00 7.44
N TYR A 14 3.57 4.88 6.65
CA TYR A 14 4.93 5.38 6.82
C TYR A 14 4.87 6.90 6.80
N ASP A 15 5.05 7.50 7.96
CA ASP A 15 5.21 8.95 8.07
C ASP A 15 6.64 9.35 7.68
N PRO A 16 6.82 10.48 6.99
CA PRO A 16 8.14 11.06 6.80
C PRO A 16 8.73 11.51 8.14
N ASP A 17 10.05 11.44 8.26
CA ASP A 17 10.78 11.91 9.45
C ASP A 17 10.65 13.43 9.64
N SER A 18 10.48 14.18 8.54
CA SER A 18 10.11 15.60 8.54
C SER A 18 8.60 15.77 8.63
N THR A 19 8.15 16.57 9.57
CA THR A 19 6.73 16.95 9.73
C THR A 19 6.56 18.43 9.43
N THR A 20 6.87 18.83 8.18
CA THR A 20 6.50 20.18 7.76
C THR A 20 4.97 20.28 7.82
N GLU A 21 4.40 21.43 8.20
CA GLU A 21 2.93 21.59 8.33
C GLU A 21 2.20 21.29 7.00
N ASP A 22 2.95 21.17 5.90
CA ASP A 22 2.51 20.85 4.53
C ASP A 22 2.50 19.35 4.19
N SER A 23 2.83 18.42 5.10
CA SER A 23 2.68 16.95 4.88
C SER A 23 1.21 16.49 4.85
N GLN A 24 0.35 17.22 4.13
CA GLN A 24 -1.07 16.93 3.93
C GLN A 24 -1.32 15.96 2.77
N SER A 25 -0.26 15.60 2.02
CA SER A 25 -0.35 14.68 0.88
C SER A 25 -0.13 13.24 1.32
N ALA A 26 -0.76 12.31 0.61
CA ALA A 26 -0.58 10.88 0.80
C ALA A 26 -0.27 10.20 -0.53
N LEU A 27 0.60 9.19 -0.48
CA LEU A 27 0.94 8.30 -1.58
C LEU A 27 0.46 6.90 -1.23
N LEU A 28 -0.38 6.34 -2.09
CA LEU A 28 -0.82 4.95 -2.00
C LEU A 28 0.15 4.07 -2.79
N PHE A 29 0.75 3.07 -2.12
CA PHE A 29 1.78 2.21 -2.68
C PHE A 29 1.30 0.77 -2.79
N PHE A 30 1.27 0.26 -4.01
CA PHE A 30 0.99 -1.15 -4.30
C PHE A 30 2.29 -1.85 -4.66
N HIS A 31 2.65 -2.88 -3.90
CA HIS A 31 3.90 -3.60 -4.14
C HIS A 31 3.88 -4.34 -5.49
N GLY A 32 5.07 -4.53 -6.06
CA GLY A 32 5.24 -5.36 -7.25
C GLY A 32 5.17 -6.86 -6.95
N GLY A 33 5.36 -7.69 -7.96
CA GLY A 33 5.37 -9.16 -7.82
C GLY A 33 4.30 -9.90 -8.62
N GLY A 34 3.74 -9.24 -9.64
CA GLY A 34 2.83 -9.87 -10.61
C GLY A 34 1.56 -10.43 -9.99
N TRP A 35 1.07 -9.80 -8.92
CA TRP A 35 -0.08 -10.24 -8.11
C TRP A 35 0.09 -11.61 -7.41
N VAL A 36 1.30 -12.17 -7.39
CA VAL A 36 1.59 -13.50 -6.83
C VAL A 36 2.53 -13.40 -5.63
N VAL A 37 3.56 -12.56 -5.72
CA VAL A 37 4.58 -12.42 -4.67
C VAL A 37 4.66 -10.99 -4.17
N GLY A 38 5.39 -10.79 -3.07
CA GLY A 38 5.48 -9.51 -2.38
C GLY A 38 4.40 -9.37 -1.33
N ASP A 39 4.66 -8.49 -0.37
CA ASP A 39 3.85 -8.13 0.78
C ASP A 39 4.43 -6.85 1.43
N LEU A 40 3.87 -6.46 2.57
CA LEU A 40 4.34 -5.31 3.36
C LEU A 40 5.81 -5.41 3.78
N GLU A 41 6.33 -6.61 4.04
CA GLU A 41 7.71 -6.80 4.52
C GLU A 41 8.72 -6.67 3.37
N THR A 42 8.40 -7.26 2.22
CA THR A 42 9.30 -7.23 1.05
C THR A 42 9.57 -5.81 0.52
N HIS A 43 8.68 -4.86 0.78
CA HIS A 43 8.78 -3.47 0.29
C HIS A 43 8.88 -2.44 1.41
N ASP A 44 9.13 -2.88 2.66
CA ASP A 44 9.14 -2.01 3.84
C ASP A 44 10.16 -0.86 3.72
N LEU A 45 11.40 -1.20 3.38
CA LEU A 45 12.48 -0.23 3.19
C LEU A 45 12.20 0.73 2.03
N VAL A 46 11.55 0.25 0.97
CA VAL A 46 11.19 1.07 -0.20
C VAL A 46 10.12 2.09 0.18
N ALA A 47 9.10 1.66 0.92
CA ALA A 47 8.01 2.54 1.35
C ALA A 47 8.49 3.61 2.33
N HIS A 48 9.34 3.24 3.31
CA HIS A 48 9.92 4.20 4.24
C HIS A 48 10.84 5.21 3.53
N ALA A 49 11.70 4.75 2.62
CA ALA A 49 12.54 5.63 1.82
C ALA A 49 11.71 6.57 0.93
N LEU A 50 10.58 6.08 0.40
CA LEU A 50 9.66 6.87 -0.42
C LEU A 50 8.96 7.96 0.40
N ALA A 51 8.51 7.65 1.62
CA ALA A 51 7.88 8.63 2.51
C ALA A 51 8.83 9.80 2.79
N ASN A 52 10.07 9.47 3.18
CA ASN A 52 11.12 10.46 3.45
C ASN A 52 11.52 11.26 2.20
N ALA A 53 11.63 10.62 1.04
CA ALA A 53 12.02 11.30 -0.19
C ALA A 53 10.92 12.21 -0.75
N ALA A 54 9.66 11.85 -0.55
CA ALA A 54 8.50 12.60 -1.03
C ALA A 54 7.91 13.57 0.02
N ASP A 55 8.43 13.57 1.25
CA ASP A 55 7.94 14.34 2.40
C ASP A 55 6.42 14.21 2.63
N CYS A 56 5.91 12.98 2.47
CA CYS A 56 4.47 12.71 2.56
C CYS A 56 4.18 11.33 3.16
N LEU A 57 2.96 11.16 3.67
CA LEU A 57 2.50 9.87 4.16
C LEU A 57 2.51 8.85 3.02
N VAL A 58 3.18 7.71 3.22
CA VAL A 58 3.04 6.56 2.32
C VAL A 58 2.15 5.51 3.00
N VAL A 59 1.11 5.07 2.30
CA VAL A 59 0.24 3.97 2.72
C VAL A 59 0.49 2.80 1.79
N THR A 60 1.06 1.72 2.31
CA THR A 60 1.22 0.47 1.53
C THR A 60 0.00 -0.41 1.71
N VAL A 61 -0.40 -1.10 0.64
CA VAL A 61 -1.58 -1.98 0.61
C VAL A 61 -1.17 -3.43 0.34
N ASP A 62 -1.56 -4.33 1.23
CA ASP A 62 -1.36 -5.79 1.10
C ASP A 62 -2.56 -6.42 0.39
N TYR A 63 -2.71 -6.10 -0.89
CA TYR A 63 -3.82 -6.58 -1.72
C TYR A 63 -3.86 -8.11 -1.76
N HIS A 64 -5.04 -8.70 -2.01
CA HIS A 64 -5.16 -10.15 -2.13
C HIS A 64 -4.31 -10.69 -3.30
N ARG A 65 -3.73 -11.88 -3.15
CA ARG A 65 -2.80 -12.45 -4.13
C ARG A 65 -3.33 -13.72 -4.77
N THR A 66 -2.87 -13.96 -5.99
CA THR A 66 -3.03 -15.22 -6.72
C THR A 66 -1.97 -16.23 -6.26
N PRO A 67 -2.28 -17.54 -6.17
CA PRO A 67 -3.48 -18.23 -6.67
C PRO A 67 -4.69 -18.27 -5.74
N GLU A 68 -4.53 -17.89 -4.47
CA GLU A 68 -5.62 -17.98 -3.48
C GLU A 68 -6.81 -17.11 -3.87
N THR A 69 -6.51 -15.96 -4.46
CA THR A 69 -7.48 -14.96 -4.90
C THR A 69 -7.16 -14.55 -6.34
N PRO A 70 -7.83 -15.16 -7.34
CA PRO A 70 -7.55 -14.91 -8.75
C PRO A 70 -8.03 -13.53 -9.22
N PHE A 71 -7.58 -13.13 -10.41
CA PHE A 71 -8.15 -11.99 -11.15
C PHE A 71 -9.69 -12.05 -11.17
N PRO A 72 -10.41 -10.92 -10.97
CA PRO A 72 -9.91 -9.54 -10.90
C PRO A 72 -9.58 -9.01 -9.50
N VAL A 73 -9.75 -9.80 -8.45
CA VAL A 73 -9.74 -9.30 -7.07
C VAL A 73 -8.45 -8.56 -6.68
N PRO A 74 -7.23 -9.06 -6.96
CA PRO A 74 -5.99 -8.31 -6.68
C PRO A 74 -5.94 -6.91 -7.31
N LEU A 75 -6.63 -6.70 -8.44
CA LEU A 75 -6.71 -5.42 -9.12
C LEU A 75 -7.79 -4.53 -8.50
N GLU A 76 -8.94 -5.09 -8.16
CA GLU A 76 -10.06 -4.37 -7.52
C GLU A 76 -9.65 -3.80 -6.16
N ASP A 77 -8.89 -4.57 -5.38
CA ASP A 77 -8.31 -4.14 -4.10
C ASP A 77 -7.42 -2.90 -4.20
N CYS A 78 -6.92 -2.56 -5.40
CA CYS A 78 -6.09 -1.38 -5.60
C CYS A 78 -6.88 -0.10 -5.91
N TYR A 79 -8.10 -0.19 -6.45
CA TYR A 79 -8.82 1.01 -6.91
C TYR A 79 -10.19 1.22 -6.26
N ALA A 80 -10.72 0.20 -5.58
CA ALA A 80 -12.07 0.23 -4.99
C ALA A 80 -12.04 0.27 -3.45
N ILE A 81 -10.96 0.78 -2.87
CA ILE A 81 -10.83 0.97 -1.42
C ILE A 81 -11.68 2.15 -0.94
N ASP A 82 -12.35 1.99 0.20
CA ASP A 82 -13.18 3.01 0.86
C ASP A 82 -12.54 3.52 2.18
#